data_AF-A0A562E4R3-F1
#
_entry.id   AF-A0A562E4R3-F1
#
_cell.length_a   1.000
_cell.length_b   1.000
_cell.length_c   1.000
_cell.angle_alpha   90.00
_cell.angle_beta   90.00
_cell.angle_gamma   90.00
#
_symmetry.space_group_name_H-M   'P 1'
#
loop_
_entity.id
_entity.type
_entity.pdbx_description
1 polymer ?
#
loop_
_entity_poly.entity_id
_entity_poly.type
_entity_poly.pdbx_seq_one_letter_code
_entity_poly.pdbx_strand_id
1 'polypeptide(L)'
;MSPPGVRGLAAGSPLPTGQALAIDGRCFAYVFPCAWEDHCKIGFSADPLGRIAALHPRWFGFFDLEGGMLVEAESIRDARDLELELRAGLGGYNAPAPLAIRVPAGGHTEWFRGVSALLAERVATLGARGYRTYRLGDWLQAALQQRADRLHEWTLMQLSVDELEGLAGPTPAQQHVRDVLDACVALGIGLEPRLAPAVLDWYRGPAS
;
A
#
# COMPACT_ATOMS: atom_id res chain seq x y z
N MET A 1 -41.36 53.38 -11.90
CA MET A 1 -41.26 52.75 -10.56
C MET A 1 -41.45 51.26 -10.76
N SER A 2 -40.35 50.50 -10.78
CA SER A 2 -40.29 49.05 -11.05
C SER A 2 -40.25 48.26 -9.73
N PRO A 3 -40.70 46.99 -9.70
CA PRO A 3 -40.81 46.21 -8.46
C PRO A 3 -39.45 45.64 -8.02
N PRO A 4 -39.28 45.28 -6.73
CA PRO A 4 -38.02 44.76 -6.20
C PRO A 4 -37.88 43.26 -6.52
N GLY A 5 -36.67 42.89 -6.96
CA GLY A 5 -36.28 41.53 -7.32
C GLY A 5 -36.19 40.58 -6.13
N VAL A 6 -36.60 39.34 -6.37
CA VAL A 6 -36.47 38.19 -5.48
C VAL A 6 -34.98 37.83 -5.33
N ARG A 7 -34.50 37.81 -4.08
CA ARG A 7 -33.19 37.27 -3.71
C ARG A 7 -33.17 35.76 -3.95
N GLY A 8 -32.40 35.31 -4.94
CA GLY A 8 -32.06 33.91 -5.10
C GLY A 8 -31.16 33.44 -3.95
N LEU A 9 -31.61 32.40 -3.25
CA LEU A 9 -30.77 31.59 -2.35
C LEU A 9 -29.58 31.07 -3.16
N ALA A 10 -28.35 31.44 -2.78
CA ALA A 10 -27.16 30.76 -3.24
C ALA A 10 -27.18 29.34 -2.68
N ALA A 11 -27.47 28.36 -3.54
CA ALA A 11 -27.28 26.96 -3.26
C ALA A 11 -25.80 26.74 -2.91
N GLY A 12 -25.56 26.05 -1.78
CA GLY A 12 -24.24 25.76 -1.26
C GLY A 12 -23.34 25.11 -2.30
N SER A 13 -22.07 25.53 -2.31
CA SER A 13 -21.02 24.83 -3.04
C SER A 13 -20.96 23.37 -2.58
N PRO A 14 -20.98 22.39 -3.49
CA PRO A 14 -20.76 21.00 -3.11
C PRO A 14 -19.33 20.84 -2.57
N LEU A 15 -19.20 20.13 -1.45
CA LEU A 15 -17.93 19.65 -0.92
C LEU A 15 -17.19 18.85 -2.02
N PRO A 16 -15.86 18.99 -2.16
CA PRO A 16 -15.11 18.22 -3.15
C PRO A 16 -15.27 16.73 -2.86
N THR A 17 -15.95 16.06 -3.79
CA THR A 17 -16.18 14.61 -3.78
C THR A 17 -14.85 13.91 -4.04
N GLY A 18 -14.59 12.84 -3.29
CA GLY A 18 -13.37 12.02 -3.25
C GLY A 18 -12.43 12.18 -4.45
N GLN A 19 -11.28 12.79 -4.20
CA GLN A 19 -10.21 12.91 -5.18
C GLN A 19 -9.67 11.51 -5.49
N ALA A 20 -9.68 11.13 -6.76
CA ALA A 20 -9.22 9.81 -7.21
C ALA A 20 -7.79 9.55 -6.74
N LEU A 21 -7.56 8.35 -6.17
CA LEU A 21 -6.24 7.90 -5.75
C LEU A 21 -5.33 7.84 -6.98
N ALA A 22 -4.24 8.60 -6.96
CA ALA A 22 -3.24 8.51 -8.01
C ALA A 22 -2.45 7.20 -7.83
N ILE A 23 -2.58 6.28 -8.77
CA ILE A 23 -1.95 4.96 -8.74
C ILE A 23 -1.14 4.67 -10.02
N ASP A 24 -1.12 5.61 -10.97
CA ASP A 24 -0.40 5.55 -12.24
C ASP A 24 0.77 6.55 -12.30
N GLY A 25 1.97 6.05 -12.63
CA GLY A 25 3.08 6.88 -13.13
C GLY A 25 3.67 7.94 -12.19
N ARG A 26 3.31 7.99 -10.90
CA ARG A 26 3.81 8.99 -9.93
C ARG A 26 4.71 8.37 -8.87
N CYS A 27 5.62 9.19 -8.34
CA CYS A 27 6.47 8.82 -7.22
C CYS A 27 5.80 9.18 -5.89
N PHE A 28 6.10 8.43 -4.84
CA PHE A 28 5.57 8.66 -3.50
C PHE A 28 6.70 8.59 -2.49
N ALA A 29 6.73 9.52 -1.54
CA ALA A 29 7.37 9.27 -0.26
C ALA A 29 6.42 8.43 0.61
N TYR A 30 6.93 7.42 1.30
CA TYR A 30 6.14 6.47 2.07
C TYR A 30 6.61 6.36 3.51
N VAL A 31 5.65 6.07 4.38
CA VAL A 31 5.82 5.74 5.79
C VAL A 31 5.12 4.40 6.03
N PHE A 32 5.89 3.35 6.28
CA PHE A 32 5.40 1.98 6.53
C PHE A 32 5.68 1.59 7.99
N PRO A 33 4.73 1.84 8.91
CA PRO A 33 4.81 1.36 10.28
C PRO A 33 4.55 -0.14 10.37
N CYS A 34 5.21 -0.83 11.31
CA CYS A 34 4.92 -2.21 11.65
C CYS A 34 3.69 -2.30 12.57
N ALA A 35 2.87 -3.35 12.44
CA ALA A 35 1.65 -3.50 13.24
C ALA A 35 1.91 -3.92 14.70
N TRP A 36 2.97 -4.70 14.93
CA TRP A 36 3.25 -5.34 16.22
C TRP A 36 4.50 -4.81 16.91
N GLU A 37 5.22 -3.91 16.24
CA GLU A 37 6.43 -3.30 16.74
C GLU A 37 6.37 -1.82 16.46
N ASP A 38 6.97 -1.02 17.33
CA ASP A 38 7.07 0.43 17.17
C ASP A 38 8.13 0.83 16.13
N HIS A 39 8.29 0.04 15.06
CA HIS A 39 9.20 0.30 13.95
C HIS A 39 8.47 0.97 12.79
N CYS A 40 9.19 1.81 12.06
CA CYS A 40 8.69 2.41 10.84
C CYS A 40 9.79 2.47 9.79
N LYS A 41 9.46 2.09 8.55
CA LYS A 41 10.29 2.32 7.37
C LYS A 41 9.85 3.60 6.68
N ILE A 42 10.79 4.49 6.41
CA ILE A 42 10.57 5.69 5.58
C ILE A 42 11.32 5.50 4.26
N GLY A 43 10.77 5.92 3.13
CA GLY A 43 11.50 5.92 1.86
C GLY A 43 10.69 6.54 0.74
N PHE A 44 11.08 6.29 -0.50
CA PHE A 44 10.26 6.65 -1.65
C PHE A 44 10.24 5.57 -2.75
N SER A 45 9.19 5.54 -3.56
CA SER A 45 9.02 4.60 -4.68
C SER A 45 7.98 5.12 -5.67
N ALA A 46 8.13 4.78 -6.96
CA ALA A 46 7.04 4.89 -7.94
C ALA A 46 6.02 3.75 -7.84
N ASP A 47 6.39 2.66 -7.16
CA ASP A 47 5.53 1.51 -6.88
C ASP A 47 5.56 1.18 -5.38
N PRO A 48 4.77 1.88 -4.53
CA PRO A 48 4.65 1.54 -3.11
C PRO A 48 4.17 0.10 -2.86
N LEU A 49 3.27 -0.45 -3.68
CA LEU A 49 2.76 -1.82 -3.52
C LEU A 49 3.87 -2.86 -3.80
N GLY A 50 4.61 -2.71 -4.89
CA GLY A 50 5.78 -3.56 -5.14
C GLY A 50 6.85 -3.40 -4.07
N ARG A 51 7.05 -2.17 -3.56
CA ARG A 51 8.04 -1.90 -2.52
C ARG A 51 7.72 -2.58 -1.20
N ILE A 52 6.47 -2.47 -0.72
CA ILE A 52 6.06 -3.09 0.55
C ILE A 52 6.08 -4.63 0.44
N ALA A 53 5.66 -5.18 -0.70
CA ALA A 53 5.71 -6.62 -0.96
C ALA A 53 7.15 -7.18 -1.04
N ALA A 54 8.10 -6.37 -1.52
CA ALA A 54 9.52 -6.75 -1.53
C ALA A 54 10.13 -6.81 -0.11
N LEU A 55 9.61 -6.02 0.83
CA LEU A 55 10.09 -6.01 2.23
C LEU A 55 9.63 -7.26 2.99
N HIS A 56 8.38 -7.67 2.81
CA HIS A 56 7.80 -8.80 3.53
C HIS A 56 6.71 -9.50 2.67
N PRO A 57 6.71 -10.84 2.54
CA PRO A 57 5.71 -11.55 1.72
C PRO A 57 4.29 -11.38 2.27
N ARG A 58 4.13 -11.46 3.59
CA ARG A 58 2.86 -11.22 4.30
C ARG A 58 2.73 -9.77 4.77
N TRP A 59 3.14 -8.82 3.93
CA TRP A 59 3.17 -7.39 4.27
C TRP A 59 1.84 -6.88 4.84
N PHE A 60 0.72 -7.39 4.35
CA PHE A 60 -0.65 -7.02 4.76
C PHE A 60 -0.99 -7.36 6.21
N GLY A 61 -0.25 -8.29 6.84
CA GLY A 61 -0.37 -8.60 8.27
C GLY A 61 0.83 -8.16 9.11
N PHE A 62 1.90 -7.70 8.46
CA PHE A 62 3.14 -7.27 9.11
C PHE A 62 3.17 -5.75 9.33
N PHE A 63 2.74 -4.99 8.34
CA PHE A 63 2.67 -3.52 8.42
C PHE A 63 1.30 -3.06 8.91
N ASP A 64 1.28 -1.96 9.65
CA ASP A 64 0.06 -1.24 9.99
C ASP A 64 -0.37 -0.40 8.78
N LEU A 65 -1.39 -0.88 8.07
CA LEU A 65 -1.91 -0.21 6.88
C LEU A 65 -2.80 1.00 7.20
N GLU A 66 -3.36 1.05 8.41
CA GLU A 66 -4.20 2.16 8.89
C GLU A 66 -3.35 3.34 9.32
N GLY A 67 -2.25 3.07 10.04
CA GLY A 67 -1.25 4.07 10.41
C GLY A 67 -0.25 4.39 9.31
N GLY A 68 -0.18 3.59 8.25
CA GLY A 68 0.69 3.82 7.10
C GLY A 68 0.24 5.00 6.25
N MET A 69 1.20 5.70 5.65
CA MET A 69 0.93 6.94 4.91
C MET A 69 1.79 7.06 3.65
N LEU A 70 1.24 7.72 2.64
CA LEU A 70 1.94 8.12 1.42
C LEU A 70 1.79 9.62 1.18
N VAL A 71 2.84 10.23 0.62
CA VAL A 71 2.82 11.60 0.10
C VAL A 71 3.16 11.54 -1.38
N GLU A 72 2.24 12.02 -2.23
CA GLU A 72 2.44 12.07 -3.67
C GLU A 72 3.49 13.12 -4.04
N ALA A 73 4.42 12.74 -4.91
CA ALA A 73 5.46 13.60 -5.43
C ALA A 73 5.28 13.83 -6.94
N GLU A 74 5.74 14.98 -7.40
CA GLU A 74 5.67 15.36 -8.82
C GLU A 74 6.82 14.75 -9.66
N SER A 75 7.90 14.35 -8.99
CA SER A 75 9.08 13.74 -9.61
C SER A 75 9.85 12.86 -8.62
N ILE A 76 10.84 12.11 -9.12
CA ILE A 76 11.78 11.36 -8.26
C ILE A 76 12.55 12.30 -7.33
N ARG A 77 12.93 13.49 -7.82
CA ARG A 77 13.67 14.47 -7.01
C ARG A 77 12.80 14.97 -5.86
N ASP A 78 11.56 15.35 -6.16
CA ASP A 78 10.59 15.79 -5.14
C ASP A 78 10.30 14.69 -4.14
N ALA A 79 10.14 13.44 -4.58
CA ALA A 79 9.99 12.29 -3.69
C ALA A 79 11.18 12.08 -2.74
N ARG A 80 12.40 12.32 -3.23
CA ARG A 80 13.62 12.28 -2.40
C ARG A 80 13.67 13.44 -1.41
N ASP A 81 13.29 14.64 -1.83
CA ASP A 81 13.26 15.82 -0.96
C ASP A 81 12.22 15.64 0.16
N LEU A 82 11.04 15.08 -0.17
CA LEU A 82 10.01 14.69 0.79
C LEU A 82 10.50 13.61 1.77
N GLU A 83 11.18 12.57 1.27
CA GLU A 83 11.78 11.52 2.12
C GLU A 83 12.80 12.11 3.11
N LEU A 84 13.67 13.00 2.64
CA LEU A 84 14.63 13.72 3.47
C LEU A 84 13.94 14.57 4.53
N GLU A 85 12.89 15.30 4.16
CA GLU A 85 12.09 16.12 5.09
C GLU A 85 11.44 15.24 6.17
N LEU A 86 10.82 14.12 5.77
CA LEU A 86 10.16 13.19 6.68
C LEU A 86 11.12 12.59 7.70
N ARG A 87 12.37 12.28 7.32
CA ARG A 87 13.37 11.71 8.25
C ARG A 87 14.25 12.73 8.97
N ALA A 88 14.12 14.02 8.66
CA ALA A 88 14.99 15.05 9.20
C ALA A 88 14.98 15.04 10.75
N GLY A 89 16.15 15.00 11.37
CA GLY A 89 16.30 14.98 12.83
C GLY A 89 15.95 13.66 13.52
N LEU A 90 15.64 12.58 12.78
CA LEU A 90 15.32 11.27 13.38
C LEU A 90 16.55 10.41 13.72
N GLY A 91 17.77 10.97 13.65
CA GLY A 91 19.01 10.22 13.81
C GLY A 91 19.11 9.43 15.14
N GLY A 92 18.55 9.98 16.22
CA GLY A 92 18.50 9.31 17.53
C GLY A 92 17.47 8.19 17.65
N TYR A 93 16.59 8.04 16.66
CA TYR A 93 15.54 7.02 16.62
C TYR A 93 15.87 5.86 15.66
N ASN A 94 17.05 5.91 15.01
CA ASN A 94 17.49 4.85 14.12
C ASN A 94 17.45 3.49 14.81
N ALA A 95 16.90 2.51 14.11
CA ALA A 95 16.80 1.14 14.57
C ALA A 95 17.28 0.19 13.47
N PRO A 96 17.79 -1.00 13.81
CA PRO A 96 17.98 -2.05 12.82
C PRO A 96 16.64 -2.45 12.21
N ALA A 97 16.66 -2.99 10.99
CA ALA A 97 15.47 -3.59 10.40
C ALA A 97 14.97 -4.75 11.28
N PRO A 98 13.64 -4.93 11.41
CA PRO A 98 13.09 -6.13 12.03
C PRO A 98 13.61 -7.41 11.36
N LEU A 99 13.83 -8.48 12.14
CA LEU A 99 14.42 -9.74 11.66
C LEU A 99 13.61 -10.40 10.53
N ALA A 100 12.29 -10.18 10.49
CA ALA A 100 11.41 -10.72 9.47
C ALA A 100 11.55 -10.03 8.10
N ILE A 101 12.20 -8.85 8.04
CA ILE A 101 12.40 -8.11 6.79
C ILE A 101 13.42 -8.80 5.90
N ARG A 102 13.10 -8.92 4.61
CA ARG A 102 14.02 -9.46 3.60
C ARG A 102 15.17 -8.46 3.37
N VAL A 103 16.35 -8.82 3.86
CA VAL A 103 17.58 -8.00 3.87
C VAL A 103 17.99 -7.41 2.51
N PRO A 104 17.82 -8.07 1.33
CA PRO A 104 18.24 -7.47 0.06
C PRO A 104 17.34 -6.31 -0.42
N ALA A 105 16.13 -6.17 0.13
CA ALA A 105 15.17 -5.14 -0.31
C ALA A 105 15.27 -3.86 0.52
N GLY A 106 15.77 -3.91 1.75
CA GLY A 106 15.88 -2.77 2.64
C GLY A 106 17.19 -2.04 2.44
N GLY A 107 17.16 -0.81 1.89
CA GLY A 107 18.28 0.12 2.12
C GLY A 107 18.56 0.16 3.62
N HIS A 108 19.81 -0.07 4.01
CA HIS A 108 20.19 -0.47 5.37
C HIS A 108 19.91 0.58 6.48
N THR A 109 19.42 1.78 6.14
CA THR A 109 19.54 2.97 7.02
C THR A 109 18.27 3.79 7.23
N GLU A 110 17.08 3.24 6.99
CA GLU A 110 15.84 4.04 7.04
C GLU A 110 14.75 3.41 7.91
N TRP A 111 15.16 2.64 8.93
CA TRP A 111 14.29 2.11 9.95
C TRP A 111 14.42 2.94 11.22
N PHE A 112 13.28 3.32 11.78
CA PHE A 112 13.20 4.14 12.98
C PHE A 112 12.27 3.51 14.00
N ARG A 113 12.47 3.79 15.28
CA ARG A 113 11.59 3.32 16.36
C ARG A 113 10.99 4.49 17.14
N GLY A 114 9.70 4.44 17.49
CA GLY A 114 9.06 5.45 18.35
C GLY A 114 8.73 6.76 17.66
N VAL A 115 8.59 6.75 16.34
CA VAL A 115 8.42 7.98 15.53
C VAL A 115 7.08 8.08 14.82
N SER A 116 6.19 7.08 14.95
CA SER A 116 4.95 7.01 14.17
C SER A 116 4.05 8.25 14.34
N ALA A 117 3.86 8.72 15.58
CA ALA A 117 3.06 9.93 15.85
C ALA A 117 3.70 11.19 15.23
N LEU A 118 5.01 11.36 15.38
CA LEU A 118 5.76 12.47 14.80
C LEU A 118 5.68 12.46 13.26
N LEU A 119 5.74 11.28 12.64
CA LEU A 119 5.60 11.15 11.19
C LEU A 119 4.18 11.46 10.72
N ALA A 120 3.16 11.07 11.47
CA ALA A 120 1.78 11.43 11.17
C ALA A 120 1.57 12.95 11.17
N GLU A 121 2.14 13.66 12.14
CA GLU A 121 2.12 15.13 12.19
C GLU A 121 2.86 15.77 11.01
N ARG A 122 4.01 15.22 10.61
CA ARG A 122 4.79 15.72 9.46
C ARG A 122 4.03 15.52 8.15
N VAL A 123 3.42 14.35 7.94
CA VAL A 123 2.58 14.07 6.77
C VAL A 123 1.37 15.00 6.75
N ALA A 124 0.72 15.23 7.90
CA ALA A 124 -0.39 16.18 7.99
C ALA A 124 0.05 17.62 7.64
N THR A 125 1.24 18.02 8.08
CA THR A 125 1.83 19.33 7.75
C THR A 125 2.11 19.46 6.24
N LEU A 126 2.62 18.41 5.60
CA LEU A 126 2.79 18.36 4.15
C LEU A 126 1.44 18.47 3.42
N GLY A 127 0.40 17.78 3.93
CA GLY A 127 -0.96 17.92 3.44
C GLY A 127 -1.48 19.36 3.52
N ALA A 128 -1.27 20.03 4.65
CA ALA A 128 -1.63 21.43 4.84
C ALA A 128 -0.87 22.39 3.90
N ARG A 129 0.34 22.01 3.46
CA ARG A 129 1.13 22.73 2.45
C ARG A 129 0.67 22.48 1.01
N GLY A 130 -0.30 21.59 0.80
CA GLY A 130 -0.90 21.31 -0.51
C GLY A 130 -0.41 20.01 -1.18
N TYR A 131 0.47 19.24 -0.54
CA TYR A 131 0.79 17.91 -1.03
C TYR A 131 -0.41 16.98 -0.90
N ARG A 132 -0.59 16.08 -1.87
CA ARG A 132 -1.58 15.01 -1.73
C ARG A 132 -1.04 13.93 -0.82
N THR A 133 -1.83 13.55 0.17
CA THR A 133 -1.50 12.49 1.11
C THR A 133 -2.58 11.42 1.08
N TYR A 134 -2.16 10.17 1.30
CA TYR A 134 -3.04 9.02 1.28
C TYR A 134 -2.80 8.15 2.50
N ARG A 135 -3.86 7.56 3.05
CA ARG A 135 -3.70 6.39 3.93
C ARG A 135 -3.18 5.23 3.11
N LEU A 136 -2.27 4.45 3.69
CA LEU A 136 -1.61 3.36 3.00
C LEU A 136 -2.60 2.27 2.59
N GLY A 137 -3.50 1.87 3.49
CA GLY A 137 -4.54 0.87 3.21
C GLY A 137 -5.39 1.24 1.99
N ASP A 138 -5.96 2.45 1.99
CA ASP A 138 -6.80 2.96 0.89
C ASP A 138 -6.04 2.95 -0.45
N TRP A 139 -4.80 3.43 -0.45
CA TRP A 139 -3.98 3.47 -1.66
C TRP A 139 -3.59 2.07 -2.15
N LEU A 140 -3.18 1.18 -1.25
CA LEU A 140 -2.80 -0.20 -1.59
C LEU A 140 -4.01 -0.99 -2.09
N GLN A 141 -5.20 -0.78 -1.51
CA GLN A 141 -6.43 -1.37 -2.00
C GLN A 141 -6.68 -0.96 -3.45
N ALA A 142 -6.62 0.33 -3.78
CA ALA A 142 -6.83 0.80 -5.14
C ALA A 142 -5.76 0.30 -6.12
N ALA A 143 -4.49 0.32 -5.72
CA ALA A 143 -3.39 -0.19 -6.53
C ALA A 143 -3.49 -1.70 -6.78
N LEU A 144 -3.86 -2.47 -5.76
CA LEU A 144 -4.05 -3.91 -5.89
C LEU A 144 -5.30 -4.22 -6.71
N GLN A 145 -6.37 -3.43 -6.56
CA GLN A 145 -7.60 -3.57 -7.34
C GLN A 145 -7.35 -3.41 -8.85
N GLN A 146 -6.46 -2.50 -9.26
CA GLN A 146 -6.05 -2.38 -10.67
C GLN A 146 -5.25 -3.59 -11.17
N ARG A 147 -4.43 -4.21 -10.32
CA ARG A 147 -3.67 -5.42 -10.66
C ARG A 147 -4.56 -6.67 -10.65
N ALA A 148 -5.64 -6.64 -9.86
CA ALA A 148 -6.52 -7.78 -9.62
C ALA A 148 -7.16 -8.32 -10.90
N ASP A 149 -7.37 -7.47 -11.91
CA ASP A 149 -7.95 -7.86 -13.20
C ASP A 149 -7.07 -8.85 -13.98
N ARG A 150 -5.77 -8.94 -13.65
CA ARG A 150 -4.82 -9.87 -14.27
C ARG A 150 -4.59 -11.14 -13.43
N LEU A 151 -5.27 -11.31 -12.29
CA LEU A 151 -5.05 -12.45 -11.40
C LEU A 151 -5.34 -13.79 -12.09
N HIS A 152 -6.34 -13.84 -12.97
CA HIS A 152 -6.69 -15.06 -13.69
C HIS A 152 -5.49 -15.59 -14.50
N GLU A 153 -4.97 -14.78 -15.42
CA GLU A 153 -3.85 -15.18 -16.27
C GLU A 153 -2.58 -15.37 -15.45
N TRP A 154 -2.32 -14.49 -14.48
CA TRP A 154 -1.13 -14.56 -13.64
C TRP A 154 -1.08 -15.87 -12.83
N THR A 155 -2.17 -16.25 -12.16
CA THR A 155 -2.19 -17.49 -11.34
C THR A 155 -1.98 -18.74 -12.17
N LEU A 156 -2.54 -18.80 -13.39
CA LEU A 156 -2.34 -19.91 -14.32
C LEU A 156 -0.90 -19.99 -14.86
N MET A 157 -0.18 -18.87 -14.93
CA MET A 157 1.25 -18.87 -15.26
C MET A 157 2.14 -19.27 -14.09
N GLN A 158 1.68 -19.09 -12.85
CA GLN A 158 2.46 -19.42 -11.66
C GLN A 158 2.31 -20.88 -11.22
N LEU A 159 1.13 -21.48 -11.45
CA LEU A 159 0.79 -22.80 -10.93
C LEU A 159 0.59 -23.81 -12.06
N SER A 160 1.29 -24.93 -11.95
CA SER A 160 1.07 -26.11 -12.78
C SER A 160 -0.19 -26.88 -12.35
N VAL A 161 -0.65 -27.81 -13.20
CA VAL A 161 -1.76 -28.71 -12.86
C VAL A 161 -1.44 -29.55 -11.63
N ASP A 162 -0.22 -30.10 -11.54
CA ASP A 162 0.22 -30.90 -10.39
C ASP A 162 0.23 -30.09 -9.07
N GLU A 163 0.54 -28.80 -9.13
CA GLU A 163 0.45 -27.91 -7.97
C GLU A 163 -1.00 -27.62 -7.57
N LEU A 164 -1.90 -27.43 -8.54
CA LEU A 164 -3.32 -27.21 -8.26
C LEU A 164 -4.00 -28.45 -7.70
N GLU A 165 -3.61 -29.64 -8.17
CA GLU A 165 -4.14 -30.93 -7.72
C GLU A 165 -3.47 -31.44 -6.43
N GLY A 166 -2.47 -30.72 -5.90
CA GLY A 166 -1.76 -31.09 -4.68
C GLY A 166 -0.79 -32.27 -4.84
N LEU A 167 -0.51 -32.68 -6.09
CA LEU A 167 0.40 -33.77 -6.42
C LEU A 167 1.88 -33.37 -6.26
N ALA A 168 2.19 -32.07 -6.32
CA ALA A 168 3.54 -31.54 -6.17
C ALA A 168 4.00 -31.35 -4.70
N GLY A 169 3.11 -31.53 -3.72
CA GLY A 169 3.34 -31.09 -2.34
C GLY A 169 3.49 -29.56 -2.23
N PRO A 170 3.96 -29.03 -1.09
CA PRO A 170 4.10 -27.58 -0.88
C PRO A 170 5.24 -26.98 -1.72
N THR A 171 4.93 -26.01 -2.58
CA THR A 171 5.93 -25.32 -3.41
C THR A 171 6.07 -23.84 -3.04
N PRO A 172 7.25 -23.22 -3.30
CA PRO A 172 7.42 -21.78 -3.14
C PRO A 172 6.46 -20.95 -4.03
N ALA A 173 6.11 -21.46 -5.22
CA ALA A 173 5.17 -20.80 -6.13
C ALA A 173 3.75 -20.80 -5.55
N GLN A 174 3.30 -21.94 -5.01
CA GLN A 174 2.04 -22.04 -4.26
C GLN A 174 1.99 -21.06 -3.08
N GLN A 175 3.04 -20.99 -2.27
CA GLN A 175 3.09 -20.05 -1.16
C GLN A 175 3.04 -18.61 -1.64
N HIS A 176 3.78 -18.27 -2.71
CA HIS A 176 3.77 -16.94 -3.28
C HIS A 176 2.39 -16.52 -3.80
N VAL A 177 1.71 -17.41 -4.54
CA VAL A 177 0.34 -17.17 -5.02
C VAL A 177 -0.60 -17.01 -3.84
N ARG A 178 -0.51 -17.88 -2.82
CA ARG A 178 -1.34 -17.80 -1.62
C ARG A 178 -1.16 -16.46 -0.89
N ASP A 179 0.06 -15.97 -0.72
CA ASP A 179 0.32 -14.68 -0.08
C ASP A 179 -0.27 -13.50 -0.88
N VAL A 180 -0.25 -13.56 -2.22
CA VAL A 180 -0.87 -12.54 -3.07
C VAL A 180 -2.40 -12.57 -2.97
N LEU A 181 -3.00 -13.76 -2.95
CA LEU A 181 -4.45 -13.92 -2.78
C LEU A 181 -4.90 -13.51 -1.38
N ASP A 182 -4.15 -13.87 -0.34
CA ASP A 182 -4.39 -13.43 1.04
C ASP A 182 -4.34 -11.89 1.15
N ALA A 183 -3.41 -11.23 0.45
CA ALA A 183 -3.34 -9.78 0.41
C ALA A 183 -4.58 -9.15 -0.25
N CYS A 184 -5.11 -9.77 -1.31
CA CYS A 184 -6.37 -9.34 -1.92
C CYS A 184 -7.53 -9.45 -0.94
N VAL A 185 -7.65 -10.59 -0.25
CA VAL A 185 -8.70 -10.81 0.77
C VAL A 185 -8.56 -9.81 1.92
N ALA A 186 -7.35 -9.59 2.42
CA ALA A 186 -7.07 -8.66 3.51
C ALA A 186 -7.47 -7.21 3.18
N LEU A 187 -7.40 -6.82 1.90
CA LEU A 187 -7.83 -5.50 1.41
C LEU A 187 -9.26 -5.50 0.85
N GLY A 188 -10.03 -6.56 1.07
CA GLY A 188 -11.45 -6.64 0.67
C GLY A 188 -11.68 -6.82 -0.83
N ILE A 189 -10.68 -7.30 -1.58
CA ILE A 189 -10.80 -7.57 -3.01
C ILE A 189 -11.34 -9.00 -3.19
N GLY A 190 -12.56 -9.11 -3.74
CA GLY A 190 -13.18 -10.41 -4.02
C GLY A 190 -12.42 -11.23 -5.05
N LEU A 191 -12.21 -12.52 -4.79
CA LEU A 191 -11.41 -13.41 -5.64
C LEU A 191 -12.25 -14.18 -6.66
N GLU A 192 -13.49 -14.50 -6.31
CA GLU A 192 -14.40 -15.36 -7.07
C GLU A 192 -14.55 -14.96 -8.55
N PRO A 193 -14.76 -13.67 -8.90
CA PRO A 193 -14.89 -13.29 -10.30
C PRO A 193 -13.54 -13.16 -11.03
N ARG A 194 -12.41 -13.33 -10.34
CA ARG A 194 -11.06 -13.00 -10.84
C ARG A 194 -10.14 -14.21 -11.00
N LEU A 195 -10.56 -15.39 -10.55
CA LEU A 195 -9.74 -16.61 -10.59
C LEU A 195 -10.40 -17.69 -11.44
N ALA A 196 -9.58 -18.59 -12.00
CA ALA A 196 -10.09 -19.83 -12.55
C ALA A 196 -10.67 -20.71 -11.41
N PRO A 197 -11.75 -21.47 -11.64
CA PRO A 197 -12.35 -22.33 -10.61
C PRO A 197 -11.34 -23.26 -9.92
N ALA A 198 -10.45 -23.91 -10.67
CA ALA A 198 -9.43 -24.80 -10.12
C ALA A 198 -8.46 -24.07 -9.15
N VAL A 199 -8.09 -22.82 -9.44
CA VAL A 199 -7.25 -21.99 -8.57
C VAL A 199 -8.01 -21.60 -7.31
N LEU A 200 -9.29 -21.24 -7.45
CA LEU A 200 -10.14 -20.88 -6.31
C LEU A 200 -10.36 -22.07 -5.37
N ASP A 201 -10.59 -23.26 -5.93
CA ASP A 201 -10.77 -24.51 -5.18
C ASP A 201 -9.47 -24.90 -4.47
N TRP A 202 -8.32 -24.83 -5.15
CA TRP A 202 -7.01 -25.02 -4.54
C TRP A 202 -6.75 -24.02 -3.39
N TYR A 203 -7.09 -22.74 -3.58
CA TYR A 203 -6.90 -21.71 -2.57
C TYR A 203 -7.74 -21.96 -1.31
N ARG A 204 -9.00 -22.39 -1.50
CA ARG A 204 -9.96 -22.72 -0.42
C ARG A 204 -9.69 -24.08 0.24
N GLY A 205 -8.98 -24.97 -0.46
CA GLY A 205 -8.55 -26.25 0.06
C GLY A 205 -7.62 -26.10 1.27
N PRO A 206 -7.42 -27.19 2.05
CA PRO A 206 -6.49 -27.18 3.16
C PRO A 206 -5.09 -26.78 2.68
N ALA A 207 -4.39 -25.96 3.48
CA ALA A 207 -3.00 -25.65 3.22
C ALA A 207 -2.18 -26.96 3.35
N SER A 208 -1.69 -27.47 2.21
CA SER A 208 -0.75 -28.59 2.16
C SER A 208 0.59 -28.22 2.77
#